data_AF-A0A1H5AIX1-F1
#
_entry.id   AF-A0A1H5AIX1-F1
#
_cell.length_a   1.000
_cell.length_b   1.000
_cell.length_c   1.000
_cell.angle_alpha   90.00
_cell.angle_beta   90.00
_cell.angle_gamma   90.00
#
_symmetry.space_group_name_H-M   'P 1'
#
loop_
_entity.id
_entity.type
_entity.pdbx_description
1 polymer ?
#
loop_
_entity_poly.entity_id
_entity_poly.type
_entity_poly.pdbx_seq_one_letter_code
_entity_poly.pdbx_strand_id
1 'polypeptide(L)' 'MLVIVSMMALGLLVAAGVAVYVAYPHRGQDLPVVPQVGEAMRKGVDALPVLEDSESRV' A
#
# COMPACT_ATOMS: atom_id res chain seq x y z
N MET A 1 -28.13 10.22 11.79
CA MET A 1 -27.45 11.26 10.98
C MET A 1 -25.94 11.24 11.18
N LEU A 2 -25.43 11.50 12.40
CA LEU A 2 -23.98 11.57 12.68
C LEU A 2 -23.20 10.32 12.25
N VAL A 3 -23.69 9.12 12.58
CA VAL A 3 -23.05 7.85 12.19
C VAL A 3 -22.88 7.73 10.66
N ILE A 4 -23.88 8.14 9.90
CA ILE A 4 -23.85 8.09 8.43
C ILE A 4 -22.78 9.06 7.90
N VAL A 5 -22.75 10.28 8.41
CA VAL A 5 -21.74 11.27 8.04
C VAL A 5 -20.33 10.77 8.38
N SER A 6 -20.14 10.16 9.56
CA SER A 6 -18.86 9.58 9.96
C SER A 6 -18.41 8.45 9.03
N MET A 7 -19.31 7.55 8.65
CA MET A 7 -18.99 6.47 7.71
C MET A 7 -18.68 6.98 6.30
N MET A 8 -19.41 7.99 5.82
CA MET A 8 -19.09 8.64 4.54
C MET A 8 -17.74 9.34 4.57
N ALA A 9 -17.44 10.06 5.66
CA ALA A 9 -16.14 10.71 5.84
C ALA A 9 -15.00 9.68 5.90
N LEU A 10 -15.19 8.57 6.60
CA LEU A 10 -14.22 7.47 6.63
C LEU A 10 -13.99 6.90 5.23
N GLY A 11 -15.05 6.66 4.45
CA GLY A 11 -14.94 6.18 3.07
C GLY A 11 -14.16 7.15 2.18
N LEU A 12 -14.44 8.44 2.30
CA LEU A 12 -13.70 9.50 1.60
C LEU A 12 -12.21 9.52 1.98
N LEU A 13 -11.89 9.38 3.27
CA LEU A 13 -10.51 9.32 3.75
C LEU A 13 -9.75 8.11 3.16
N VAL A 14 -10.38 6.94 3.14
CA VAL A 14 -9.79 5.74 2.55
C VAL A 14 -9.57 5.93 1.05
N ALA A 15 -10.56 6.44 0.32
CA ALA A 15 -10.47 6.68 -1.12
C ALA A 15 -9.36 7.70 -1.45
N ALA A 16 -9.26 8.79 -0.69
CA ALA A 16 -8.20 9.77 -0.82
C ALA A 16 -6.82 9.14 -0.56
N GLY A 17 -6.71 8.30 0.48
CA GLY A 17 -5.48 7.56 0.77
C GLY A 17 -5.03 6.67 -0.40
N VAL A 18 -5.96 5.92 -1.00
CA VAL A 18 -5.69 5.11 -2.20
C VAL A 18 -5.26 5.98 -3.38
N ALA A 19 -5.97 7.09 -3.63
CA ALA A 19 -5.65 7.99 -4.72
C ALA A 19 -4.23 8.58 -4.57
N VAL A 20 -3.86 9.01 -3.37
CA VAL A 20 -2.51 9.52 -3.08
C VAL A 20 -1.45 8.44 -3.24
N TYR A 21 -1.72 7.23 -2.72
CA TYR A 21 -0.80 6.09 -2.86
C TYR A 21 -0.52 5.76 -4.32
N VAL A 22 -1.56 5.75 -5.17
CA VAL A 22 -1.42 5.47 -6.60
C VAL A 22 -0.79 6.64 -7.35
N ALA A 23 -1.19 7.89 -7.05
CA ALA A 23 -0.70 9.09 -7.73
C ALA A 23 0.78 9.36 -7.49
N TYR A 24 1.31 8.89 -6.35
CA TYR A 24 2.73 8.97 -6.04
C TYR A 24 3.38 7.58 -6.07
N PRO A 25 3.73 7.07 -7.27
CA PRO A 25 4.38 5.79 -7.43
C PRO A 25 5.87 5.92 -7.04
N HIS A 26 6.15 5.95 -5.73
CA HIS A 26 7.51 5.94 -5.16
C HIS A 26 8.19 4.58 -5.34
N ARG A 27 8.23 4.04 -6.57
CA ARG A 27 8.84 2.74 -6.83
C ARG A 27 10.33 2.81 -6.44
N GLY A 28 10.70 2.02 -5.43
CA GLY A 28 12.07 1.92 -4.93
C GLY A 28 12.56 3.10 -4.10
N GLN A 29 11.70 4.04 -3.70
CA GLN A 29 12.06 5.20 -2.88
C GLN A 29 11.20 5.24 -1.61
N ASP A 30 11.80 5.69 -0.50
CA ASP A 30 11.08 5.84 0.77
C ASP A 30 10.01 6.92 0.67
N LEU A 31 8.82 6.66 1.24
CA LEU A 31 7.77 7.66 1.31
C LEU A 31 8.28 8.86 2.12
N PRO A 32 8.28 10.09 1.56
CA PRO A 32 8.93 11.25 2.18
C PRO A 32 8.31 11.64 3.53
N VAL A 33 7.06 11.28 3.76
CA VAL A 33 6.30 11.65 4.96
C VAL A 33 6.16 10.50 5.95
N VAL A 34 6.21 9.24 5.48
CA VAL A 34 5.96 8.06 6.31
C VAL A 34 6.88 6.89 5.90
N PRO A 35 8.21 6.98 6.16
CA PRO A 35 9.18 5.97 5.73
C PRO A 35 8.94 4.59 6.36
N GLN A 36 8.33 4.54 7.55
CA GLN A 36 8.02 3.29 8.27
C GLN A 36 7.08 2.36 7.49
N VAL A 37 6.18 2.92 6.69
CA VAL A 37 5.26 2.13 5.86
C VAL A 37 6.03 1.45 4.72
N GLY A 38 6.99 2.15 4.12
CA GLY A 38 7.88 1.58 3.11
C GLY A 38 8.72 0.44 3.66
N GLU A 39 9.32 0.63 4.84
CA GLU A 39 10.13 -0.38 5.52
C GLU A 39 9.34 -1.64 5.87
N ALA A 40 8.12 -1.48 6.41
CA ALA A 40 7.25 -2.61 6.74
C ALA A 40 6.84 -3.41 5.50
N MET A 41 6.51 -2.72 4.41
CA MET A 41 6.18 -3.37 3.13
C MET A 41 7.40 -4.09 2.54
N ARG A 42 8.58 -3.48 2.60
CA ARG A 42 9.84 -4.06 2.12
C ARG A 42 10.20 -5.32 2.88
N LYS A 43 10.11 -5.28 4.21
CA LYS A 43 10.29 -6.45 5.07
C LYS A 43 9.29 -7.58 4.76
N GLY A 44 8.06 -7.22 4.40
CA GLY A 44 7.05 -8.20 3.97
C GLY A 44 7.42 -8.88 2.65
N VAL A 45 7.92 -8.11 1.68
CA VAL A 45 8.40 -8.65 0.39
C VAL A 45 9.65 -9.51 0.57
N ASP A 46 10.62 -9.06 1.38
CA ASP A 46 11.86 -9.79 1.65
C ASP A 46 11.61 -11.13 2.38
N ALA A 47 10.46 -11.28 3.04
CA ALA A 47 10.06 -12.53 3.68
C ALA A 47 9.38 -13.53 2.72
N LEU A 48 9.04 -13.12 1.50
CA LEU A 48 8.43 -14.00 0.51
C LEU A 48 9.51 -14.81 -0.21
N PRO A 49 9.28 -16.12 -0.46
CA PRO A 49 10.18 -16.90 -1.29
C PRO A 49 10.20 -16.33 -2.72
N VAL A 50 11.40 -16.21 -3.29
CA VAL A 50 11.55 -15.85 -4.70
C VAL A 50 11.11 -17.06 -5.53
N LEU A 51 10.06 -16.89 -6.34
CA LEU A 51 9.66 -17.90 -7.32
C LEU A 51 10.72 -17.97 -8.41
N GLU A 52 11.39 -19.11 -8.55
CA GLU A 52 12.29 -19.36 -9.68
C GLU A 52 11.44 -19.66 -10.94
N ASP A 53 11.85 -19.12 -12.09
CA ASP A 53 11.15 -19.28 -13.38
C ASP A 53 10.87 -20.76 -13.76
N SER A 54 11.63 -21.67 -13.16
CA SER A 54 11.51 -23.13 -13.18
C SER A 54 10.10 -23.65 -12.87
N GLU A 55 9.33 -22.96 -12.04
CA GLU A 55 8.01 -23.41 -11.54
C GLU A 55 6.83 -22.93 -12.41
N SER A 56 7.07 -22.06 -13.40
CA SER A 56 6.03 -21.48 -14.27
C SER A 56 5.57 -22.37 -15.43
N ARG A 57 6.17 -23.57 -15.57
CA ARG A 57 5.96 -24.47 -16.71
C ARG A 57 5.44 -25.84 -16.26
N VAL A 58 4.26 -25.89 -15.67
CA VAL A 58 3.44 -27.10 -15.53
C VAL A 58 1.99 -26.79 -15.83
#